data_AF-A0A1M6MWN6-F1
#
_entry.id   AF-A0A1M6MWN6-F1
#
_cell.length_a   1.000
_cell.length_b   1.000
_cell.length_c   1.000
_cell.angle_alpha   90.00
_cell.angle_beta   90.00
_cell.angle_gamma   90.00
#
_symmetry.space_group_name_H-M   'P 1'
#
loop_
_entity.id
_entity.type
_entity.pdbx_description
1 polymer ?
#
loop_
_entity_poly.entity_id
_entity_poly.type
_entity_poly.pdbx_seq_one_letter_code
_entity_poly.pdbx_strand_id
1 'polypeptide(L)'
;GLAHSPKLVGESITQANAAAMRAVTLLARDRLANVAITATVNPRRCVACGVCVQVCDYQARSIDPLRRVADVNEALCQGCGACVAACPNGASQQKGFEKAQLLAMLEAALEAV
;
A
#
# COMPACT_ATOMS: atom_id res chain seq x y z
N GLY A 1 2.72 -23.05 -15.28
CA GLY A 1 3.19 -23.08 -16.68
C GLY A 1 4.58 -22.51 -16.82
N LEU A 2 5.02 -22.28 -18.07
CA LEU A 2 6.39 -21.93 -18.41
C LEU A 2 6.82 -20.51 -17.98
N ALA A 3 5.87 -19.56 -17.85
CA ALA A 3 6.15 -18.21 -17.33
C ALA A 3 6.74 -18.20 -15.91
N HIS A 4 6.52 -19.27 -15.13
CA HIS A 4 7.13 -19.42 -13.82
C HIS A 4 8.58 -19.94 -13.89
N SER A 5 8.87 -20.85 -14.84
CA SER A 5 10.18 -21.48 -15.08
C SER A 5 10.08 -22.55 -16.19
N PRO A 6 11.18 -22.95 -16.85
CA PRO A 6 11.20 -24.13 -17.71
C PRO A 6 10.80 -25.39 -16.92
N LYS A 7 9.87 -26.19 -17.46
CA LYS A 7 9.38 -27.44 -16.84
C LYS A 7 8.66 -28.30 -17.87
N LEU A 8 8.51 -29.60 -17.59
CA LEU A 8 7.80 -30.54 -18.45
C LEU A 8 6.28 -30.31 -18.45
N VAL A 9 5.59 -30.96 -19.40
CA VAL A 9 4.13 -30.84 -19.53
C VAL A 9 3.41 -31.36 -18.29
N GLY A 10 3.83 -32.49 -17.72
CA GLY A 10 3.22 -33.04 -16.49
C GLY A 10 3.36 -32.10 -15.30
N GLU A 11 4.54 -31.51 -15.11
CA GLU A 11 4.78 -30.51 -14.05
C GLU A 11 3.95 -29.24 -14.27
N SER A 12 3.76 -28.83 -15.53
CA SER A 12 2.90 -27.70 -15.88
C SER A 12 1.44 -27.96 -15.52
N ILE A 13 0.93 -29.16 -15.75
CA ILE A 13 -0.44 -29.58 -15.38
C ILE A 13 -0.59 -29.58 -13.86
N THR A 14 0.35 -30.20 -13.13
CA THR A 14 0.33 -30.20 -11.67
C THR A 14 0.36 -28.79 -11.10
N GLN A 15 1.22 -27.90 -11.62
CA GLN A 15 1.27 -26.51 -11.20
C GLN A 15 -0.02 -25.75 -11.52
N ALA A 16 -0.68 -26.05 -12.66
CA ALA A 16 -1.95 -25.42 -13.02
C ALA A 16 -3.06 -25.78 -12.02
N ASN A 17 -3.19 -27.06 -11.66
CA ASN A 17 -4.14 -27.50 -10.63
C ASN A 17 -3.86 -26.85 -9.27
N ALA A 18 -2.59 -26.77 -8.86
CA ALA A 18 -2.20 -26.11 -7.62
C ALA A 18 -2.50 -24.60 -7.63
N ALA A 19 -2.29 -23.92 -8.77
CA ALA A 19 -2.62 -22.51 -8.93
C ALA A 19 -4.14 -22.27 -8.89
N ALA A 20 -4.94 -23.15 -9.50
CA ALA A 20 -6.40 -23.09 -9.44
C ALA A 20 -6.90 -23.22 -8.00
N MET A 21 -6.40 -24.20 -7.24
CA MET A 21 -6.79 -24.37 -5.84
C MET A 21 -6.39 -23.18 -4.96
N ARG A 22 -5.22 -22.57 -5.19
CA ARG A 22 -4.82 -21.32 -4.53
C ARG A 22 -5.73 -20.14 -4.87
N ALA A 23 -6.27 -20.07 -6.09
CA ALA A 23 -7.25 -19.04 -6.43
C ALA A 23 -8.58 -19.29 -5.70
N VAL A 24 -9.02 -20.55 -5.61
CA VAL A 24 -10.24 -20.94 -4.88
C VAL A 24 -10.17 -20.53 -3.41
N THR A 25 -9.02 -20.60 -2.73
CA THR A 25 -8.93 -20.17 -1.32
C THR A 25 -9.22 -18.69 -1.08
N LEU A 26 -9.06 -17.85 -2.12
CA LEU A 26 -9.45 -16.44 -2.09
C LEU A 26 -10.89 -16.25 -2.55
N LEU A 27 -11.28 -16.91 -3.66
CA LEU A 27 -12.63 -16.79 -4.25
C LEU A 27 -13.74 -17.35 -3.37
N ALA A 28 -13.45 -18.33 -2.52
CA ALA A 28 -14.42 -18.95 -1.61
C ALA A 28 -14.72 -18.10 -0.37
N ARG A 29 -14.05 -16.95 -0.19
CA ARG A 29 -14.27 -16.05 0.95
C ARG A 29 -15.26 -14.96 0.58
N ASP A 30 -16.26 -14.72 1.44
CA ASP A 30 -17.22 -13.62 1.25
C ASP A 30 -16.58 -12.23 1.38
N ARG A 31 -15.49 -12.12 2.14
CA ARG A 31 -14.75 -10.87 2.36
C ARG A 31 -13.26 -11.12 2.37
N LEU A 32 -12.52 -10.17 1.79
CA LEU A 32 -11.06 -10.13 1.82
C LEU A 32 -10.61 -8.99 2.72
N ALA A 33 -9.61 -9.27 3.55
CA ALA A 33 -8.90 -8.23 4.28
C ALA A 33 -7.92 -7.53 3.34
N ASN A 34 -7.92 -6.20 3.35
CA ASN A 34 -6.90 -5.44 2.64
C ASN A 34 -5.64 -5.29 3.50
N VAL A 35 -4.55 -4.85 2.86
CA VAL A 35 -3.30 -4.49 3.49
C VAL A 35 -3.55 -3.45 4.61
N ALA A 36 -3.05 -3.71 5.82
CA ALA A 36 -3.29 -2.85 6.99
C ALA A 36 -2.45 -1.56 7.00
N ILE A 37 -1.44 -1.46 6.15
CA ILE A 37 -0.44 -0.37 6.12
C ILE A 37 -0.83 0.73 5.13
N THR A 38 -2.12 1.11 5.09
CA THR A 38 -2.63 2.15 4.19
C THR A 38 -2.14 3.54 4.58
N ALA A 39 -2.13 4.45 3.60
CA ALA A 39 -1.88 5.86 3.84
C ALA A 39 -3.09 6.54 4.51
N THR A 40 -2.83 7.54 5.34
CA THR A 40 -3.84 8.40 5.98
C THR A 40 -3.45 9.86 5.81
N VAL A 41 -4.40 10.78 6.00
CA VAL A 41 -4.18 12.22 5.85
C VAL A 41 -4.66 12.95 7.09
N ASN A 42 -3.79 13.80 7.65
CA ASN A 42 -4.15 14.73 8.70
C ASN A 42 -4.78 15.99 8.09
N PRO A 43 -6.10 16.22 8.27
CA PRO A 43 -6.80 17.33 7.64
C PRO A 43 -6.33 18.70 8.15
N ARG A 44 -5.74 18.78 9.35
CA ARG A 44 -5.24 20.04 9.92
C ARG A 44 -3.92 20.51 9.30
N ARG A 45 -3.18 19.62 8.63
CA ARG A 45 -1.90 19.92 7.97
C ARG A 45 -2.00 19.92 6.45
N CYS A 46 -3.01 19.26 5.91
CA CYS A 46 -3.21 19.17 4.47
C CYS A 46 -3.64 20.53 3.91
N VAL A 47 -2.99 20.95 2.82
CA VAL A 47 -3.32 22.19 2.08
C VAL A 47 -3.89 21.89 0.68
N ALA A 48 -4.27 20.63 0.42
CA ALA A 48 -4.73 20.16 -0.88
C ALA A 48 -3.83 20.54 -2.08
N CYS A 49 -2.51 20.43 -1.92
CA CYS A 49 -1.56 20.76 -2.99
C CYS A 49 -1.55 19.75 -4.17
N GLY A 50 -2.16 18.57 -4.02
CA GLY A 50 -2.28 17.58 -5.10
C GLY A 50 -1.04 16.72 -5.38
N VAL A 51 0.12 17.01 -4.78
CA VAL A 51 1.37 16.23 -4.99
C VAL A 51 1.16 14.73 -4.71
N CYS A 52 0.42 14.39 -3.65
CA CYS A 52 0.13 13.00 -3.31
C CYS A 52 -0.72 12.26 -4.35
N VAL A 53 -1.52 12.98 -5.14
CA VAL A 53 -2.34 12.41 -6.22
C VAL A 53 -1.44 12.07 -7.41
N GLN A 54 -0.50 12.95 -7.76
CA GLN A 54 0.39 12.76 -8.89
C GLN A 54 1.33 11.56 -8.73
N VAL A 55 1.79 11.28 -7.51
CA VAL A 55 2.75 10.20 -7.23
C VAL A 55 2.10 8.84 -6.98
N CYS A 56 0.77 8.74 -7.05
CA CYS A 56 0.06 7.51 -6.74
C CYS A 56 -0.27 6.72 -8.01
N ASP A 57 0.56 5.73 -8.35
CA ASP A 57 0.34 4.86 -9.52
C ASP A 57 -0.97 4.04 -9.44
N TYR A 58 -1.50 3.84 -8.24
CA TYR A 58 -2.72 3.07 -7.99
C TYR A 58 -4.00 3.92 -7.99
N GLN A 59 -3.88 5.24 -8.22
CA GLN A 59 -5.01 6.17 -8.21
C GLN A 59 -5.82 6.13 -6.89
N ALA A 60 -5.17 5.78 -5.78
CA ALA A 60 -5.78 5.68 -4.47
C ALA A 60 -5.98 7.04 -3.77
N ARG A 61 -5.57 8.15 -4.40
CA ARG A 61 -5.57 9.49 -3.83
C ARG A 61 -6.46 10.42 -4.66
N SER A 62 -7.22 11.25 -3.98
CA SER A 62 -8.04 12.30 -4.59
C SER A 62 -8.02 13.55 -3.72
N ILE A 63 -8.52 14.67 -4.23
CA ILE A 63 -8.73 15.89 -3.45
C ILE A 63 -10.23 16.04 -3.26
N ASP A 64 -10.68 16.12 -2.01
CA ASP A 64 -12.06 16.49 -1.69
C ASP A 64 -12.23 17.99 -1.95
N PRO A 65 -13.08 18.40 -2.91
CA PRO A 65 -13.24 19.80 -3.29
C PRO A 65 -13.94 20.63 -2.20
N LEU A 66 -14.79 20.00 -1.37
CA LEU A 66 -15.53 20.67 -0.32
C LEU A 66 -14.66 20.88 0.92
N ARG A 67 -13.96 19.81 1.34
CA ARG A 67 -13.10 19.85 2.54
C ARG A 67 -11.73 20.46 2.26
N ARG A 68 -11.33 20.56 0.99
CA ARG A 68 -9.99 20.97 0.56
C ARG A 68 -8.88 20.16 1.26
N VAL A 69 -9.10 18.86 1.37
CA VAL A 69 -8.16 17.90 1.96
C VAL A 69 -7.98 16.73 0.99
N ALA A 70 -6.79 16.15 0.97
CA ALA A 70 -6.55 14.92 0.21
C ALA A 70 -7.23 13.72 0.89
N ASP A 71 -7.93 12.92 0.12
CA ASP A 71 -8.57 11.69 0.57
C ASP A 71 -7.75 10.45 0.13
N VAL A 72 -8.02 9.32 0.77
CA VAL A 72 -7.43 8.01 0.46
C VAL A 72 -8.55 6.99 0.27
N ASN A 73 -8.62 6.40 -0.92
CA ASN A 73 -9.35 5.16 -1.10
C ASN A 73 -8.51 4.00 -0.55
N GLU A 74 -8.87 3.55 0.66
CA GLU A 74 -8.14 2.46 1.33
C GLU A 74 -8.15 1.16 0.54
N ALA A 75 -9.17 0.88 -0.29
CA ALA A 75 -9.26 -0.34 -1.09
C ALA A 75 -8.23 -0.38 -2.23
N LEU A 76 -7.83 0.77 -2.77
CA LEU A 76 -6.85 0.87 -3.85
C LEU A 76 -5.41 1.06 -3.34
N CYS A 77 -5.25 1.52 -2.10
CA CYS A 77 -3.95 1.82 -1.52
C CYS A 77 -3.12 0.54 -1.28
N GLN A 78 -2.00 0.41 -1.98
CA GLN A 78 -1.07 -0.72 -1.80
C GLN A 78 -0.05 -0.53 -0.66
N GLY A 79 -0.10 0.58 0.07
CA GLY A 79 0.79 0.83 1.21
C GLY A 79 2.27 1.05 0.85
N CYS A 80 2.58 1.55 -0.35
CA CYS A 80 3.97 1.75 -0.80
C CYS A 80 4.70 2.96 -0.19
N GLY A 81 3.99 3.88 0.47
CA GLY A 81 4.59 5.05 1.15
C GLY A 81 5.03 6.22 0.27
N ALA A 82 4.98 6.12 -1.07
CA ALA A 82 5.43 7.20 -1.97
C ALA A 82 4.76 8.56 -1.68
N CYS A 83 3.45 8.55 -1.49
CA CYS A 83 2.68 9.76 -1.17
C CYS A 83 2.95 10.33 0.23
N VAL A 84 3.49 9.53 1.15
CA VAL A 84 3.90 9.96 2.49
C VAL A 84 5.23 10.69 2.41
N ALA A 85 6.21 10.09 1.71
CA ALA A 85 7.51 10.70 1.46
C ALA A 85 7.41 12.01 0.64
N ALA A 86 6.53 12.05 -0.36
CA ALA A 86 6.34 13.21 -1.22
C ALA A 86 5.56 14.36 -0.56
N CYS A 87 4.94 14.15 0.60
CA CYS A 87 4.09 15.17 1.22
C CYS A 87 4.93 16.28 1.87
N PRO A 88 4.94 17.52 1.33
CA PRO A 88 5.85 18.56 1.81
C PRO A 88 5.52 19.03 3.23
N ASN A 89 4.24 19.05 3.59
CA ASN A 89 3.77 19.49 4.91
C ASN A 89 3.69 18.33 5.93
N GLY A 90 4.13 17.11 5.57
CA GLY A 90 4.03 15.93 6.42
C GLY A 90 2.60 15.61 6.86
N ALA A 91 1.61 15.92 6.02
CA ALA A 91 0.19 15.69 6.29
C ALA A 91 -0.23 14.25 6.01
N SER A 92 0.45 13.56 5.08
CA SER A 92 0.22 12.14 4.83
C SER A 92 1.06 11.29 5.80
N GLN A 93 0.50 10.22 6.34
CA GLN A 93 1.20 9.20 7.15
C GLN A 93 0.85 7.80 6.66
N GLN A 94 1.64 6.79 7.04
CA GLN A 94 1.38 5.39 6.74
C GLN A 94 1.11 4.63 8.04
N LYS A 95 0.00 3.88 8.09
CA LYS A 95 -0.31 3.04 9.25
C LYS A 95 0.81 2.01 9.44
N GLY A 96 1.30 1.85 10.66
CA GLY A 96 2.39 0.92 11.01
C GLY A 96 3.80 1.39 10.62
N PHE A 97 3.93 2.51 9.91
CA PHE A 97 5.19 3.16 9.56
C PHE A 97 5.08 4.67 9.77
N GLU A 98 4.52 5.07 10.91
CA GLU A 98 4.38 6.47 11.25
C GLU A 98 5.76 7.09 11.47
N LYS A 99 5.88 8.40 11.21
CA LYS A 99 7.16 9.10 11.30
C LYS A 99 7.80 8.94 12.68
N ALA A 100 7.01 8.95 13.75
CA ALA A 100 7.50 8.74 15.11
C ALA A 100 8.08 7.34 15.32
N GLN A 101 7.46 6.31 14.73
CA GLN A 101 7.95 4.93 14.82
C GLN A 101 9.28 4.79 14.07
N LEU A 102 9.39 5.36 12.88
CA LEU A 102 10.63 5.35 12.10
C LEU A 102 11.76 6.11 12.78
N LEU A 103 11.47 7.27 13.40
CA LEU A 103 12.47 8.03 14.15
C LEU A 103 12.93 7.27 15.40
N ALA A 104 12.03 6.65 16.14
CA ALA A 104 12.38 5.82 17.29
C ALA A 104 13.29 4.63 16.90
N MET A 105 13.04 4.01 15.74
CA MET A 105 13.91 2.96 15.19
C MET A 105 15.31 3.50 14.84
N LEU A 106 15.40 4.71 14.30
CA LEU A 106 16.68 5.35 13.98
C LEU A 106 17.45 5.71 15.25
N GLU A 107 16.79 6.32 16.23
CA GLU A 107 17.37 6.67 17.53
C GLU A 107 17.95 5.41 18.21
N ALA A 108 17.17 4.33 18.30
CA ALA A 108 17.62 3.07 18.87
C ALA A 108 18.84 2.46 18.13
N ALA A 109 18.90 2.61 16.81
CA ALA A 109 20.04 2.12 16.03
C ALA A 109 21.31 2.97 16.22
N LEU A 110 21.16 4.27 16.50
CA LEU A 110 22.26 5.21 16.71
C LEU A 110 22.79 5.19 18.16
N GLU A 111 21.92 4.97 19.15
CA GLU A 111 22.31 4.82 20.57
C GLU A 111 23.02 3.50 20.87
N ALA A 112 22.91 2.51 19.96
CA ALA A 112 23.60 1.22 20.06
C ALA A 112 25.06 1.24 19.57
N VAL A 113 25.61 2.43 19.26
CA VAL A 113 26.98 2.66 18.76
C VAL A 113 27.81 3.42 19.78
#